data_AF-A0A4Q3VV00-F1
#
_entry.id   AF-A0A4Q3VV00-F1
#
_cell.length_a   1.000
_cell.length_b   1.000
_cell.length_c   1.000
_cell.angle_alpha   90.00
_cell.angle_beta   90.00
_cell.angle_gamma   90.00
#
_symmetry.space_group_name_H-M   'P 1'
#
loop_
_entity.id
_entity.type
_entity.pdbx_description
1 polymer ?
#
loop_
_entity_poly.entity_id
_entity_poly.type
_entity_poly.pdbx_seq_one_letter_code
_entity_poly.pdbx_strand_id
1 'polypeptide(L)'
;MGSYLRSLWALPMFLVAAKASADQALVVGIQEYRPLVAASTLGGCVNDANDMAAALKKDGFTVKVLLNSDASRTGILGELERLSTVVKPDERFVFYFAGHGRSDPHYALMPSNCTKEGNDITTETLHEAVKKIPARSRTVLLDSCFSGGMSAGEMARGGADDLKPRFFDPFSDRSIKFGPVKKTVPAPDAGAQGDSGVCYYVAALSNEQALEGTMSDGKRHGLFTYALLSNLTPGEIWGDAHLGVKKSIGTKLQNSGRTQNPSISATYLGAPAFDPPGTAAKIPPTKTLEEAWNADNPDPKKLQLKLIPEQDAVEAGRQIALEIKVGTPGFLVVLGQVDGRIYPFFPASGSAADASVGKKTIRFPEGGERLFFDGFGADHVKAMLFSSAASAASVLDALKAANGQPRDLVLARAVNDVPVTARLSMAVGDSLVGGLRLKDLDGLYQKIAGAASPAEQAILKKLSAASNGYPRGRTWIATASTKKGEPTKADREAFLALLNLAIQYDPLYDEASMGEKVSKRLRDDAKKKPKGDKLLALNRALLAELFPEEVNPDDARDR
;
A
#
# COMPACT_ATOMS: atom_id res chain seq x y z
N MET A 1 -43.14 69.72 33.42
CA MET A 1 -44.22 68.88 32.85
C MET A 1 -44.47 69.39 31.44
N GLY A 2 -44.29 68.66 30.34
CA GLY A 2 -43.97 67.25 30.14
C GLY A 2 -44.64 66.79 28.83
N SER A 3 -43.81 66.34 27.90
CA SER A 3 -44.10 65.41 26.80
C SER A 3 -44.62 65.93 25.45
N TYR A 4 -43.70 65.98 24.48
CA TYR A 4 -43.98 65.85 23.04
C TYR A 4 -43.94 64.36 22.67
N LEU A 5 -45.06 63.78 22.24
CA LEU A 5 -45.08 62.44 21.63
C LEU A 5 -44.57 62.51 20.18
N ARG A 6 -43.50 61.76 19.89
CA ARG A 6 -43.13 61.36 18.52
C ARG A 6 -43.62 59.95 18.28
N SER A 7 -44.54 59.80 17.32
CA SER A 7 -45.01 58.52 16.79
C SER A 7 -43.94 57.87 15.92
N LEU A 8 -43.39 56.74 16.37
CA LEU A 8 -42.54 55.85 15.57
C LEU A 8 -43.43 54.83 14.85
N TRP A 9 -43.40 54.86 13.52
CA TRP A 9 -43.92 53.77 12.69
C TRP A 9 -42.94 52.59 12.74
N ALA A 10 -43.35 51.49 13.35
CA ALA A 10 -42.62 50.23 13.31
C ALA A 10 -42.96 49.48 12.01
N LEU A 11 -41.98 49.38 11.10
CA LEU A 11 -42.05 48.43 9.99
C LEU A 11 -41.92 46.99 10.55
N PRO A 12 -42.77 46.03 10.15
CA PRO A 12 -42.57 44.64 10.52
C PRO A 12 -41.38 44.09 9.73
N MET A 13 -40.28 43.83 10.45
CA MET A 13 -39.12 43.14 9.93
C MET A 13 -39.50 41.67 9.73
N PHE A 14 -39.85 41.26 8.51
CA PHE A 14 -40.00 39.86 8.14
C PHE A 14 -38.63 39.19 8.25
N LEU A 15 -38.42 38.44 9.34
CA LEU A 15 -37.35 37.46 9.44
C LEU A 15 -37.61 36.36 8.42
N VAL A 16 -37.04 36.49 7.22
CA VAL A 16 -36.83 35.35 6.33
C VAL A 16 -35.81 34.46 7.05
N ALA A 17 -36.29 33.38 7.66
CA ALA A 17 -35.40 32.33 8.14
C ALA A 17 -34.65 31.78 6.92
N ALA A 18 -33.40 32.19 6.74
CA ALA A 18 -32.52 31.54 5.79
C ALA A 18 -32.51 30.05 6.14
N LYS A 19 -32.93 29.18 5.20
CA LYS A 19 -32.69 27.74 5.33
C LYS A 19 -31.21 27.58 5.66
N ALA A 20 -30.91 27.03 6.83
CA ALA A 20 -29.55 26.74 7.26
C ALA A 20 -28.81 26.05 6.10
N SER A 21 -27.70 26.66 5.68
CA SER A 21 -26.71 26.05 4.78
C SER A 21 -26.26 24.76 5.47
N ALA A 22 -26.43 23.61 4.81
CA ALA A 22 -26.09 22.32 5.40
C ALA A 22 -25.26 21.57 4.38
N ASP A 23 -24.06 21.15 4.78
CA ASP A 23 -23.16 20.38 3.95
C ASP A 23 -23.89 19.16 3.39
N GLN A 24 -23.57 18.76 2.16
CA GLN A 24 -24.31 17.70 1.47
C GLN A 24 -23.45 16.45 1.34
N ALA A 25 -24.05 15.27 1.50
CA ALA A 25 -23.37 14.01 1.25
C ALA A 25 -24.23 13.03 0.46
N LEU A 26 -23.59 12.31 -0.46
CA LEU A 26 -24.12 11.12 -1.12
C LEU A 26 -23.33 9.90 -0.66
N VAL A 27 -24.03 8.98 -0.01
CA VAL A 27 -23.45 7.76 0.57
C VAL A 27 -24.03 6.54 -0.13
N VAL A 28 -23.16 5.73 -0.71
CA VAL A 28 -23.53 4.58 -1.55
C VAL A 28 -22.99 3.29 -0.95
N GLY A 29 -23.86 2.28 -0.80
CA GLY A 29 -23.48 0.94 -0.32
C GLY A 29 -24.13 -0.15 -1.17
N ILE A 30 -23.31 -1.00 -1.79
CA ILE A 30 -23.78 -2.03 -2.73
C ILE A 30 -23.18 -3.39 -2.40
N GLN A 31 -24.05 -4.30 -1.97
CA GLN A 31 -23.68 -5.72 -1.80
C GLN A 31 -24.59 -6.66 -2.62
N GLU A 32 -25.67 -6.15 -3.20
CA GLU A 32 -26.56 -6.87 -4.11
C GLU A 32 -26.50 -6.27 -5.52
N TYR A 33 -26.26 -7.13 -6.50
CA TYR A 33 -26.08 -6.78 -7.91
C TYR A 33 -27.07 -7.56 -8.78
N ARG A 34 -27.88 -6.84 -9.57
CA ARG A 34 -28.86 -7.41 -10.50
C ARG A 34 -28.89 -6.63 -11.81
N PRO A 35 -28.72 -7.27 -12.98
CA PRO A 35 -28.89 -8.71 -13.22
C PRO A 35 -27.66 -9.58 -12.90
N LEU A 36 -26.49 -8.99 -12.60
CA LEU A 36 -25.26 -9.72 -12.36
C LEU A 36 -25.18 -10.35 -10.95
N VAL A 37 -26.02 -11.35 -10.68
CA VAL A 37 -26.15 -11.98 -9.35
C VAL A 37 -24.81 -12.56 -8.84
N ALA A 38 -23.95 -13.03 -9.73
CA ALA A 38 -22.63 -13.56 -9.38
C ALA A 38 -21.72 -12.55 -8.66
N ALA A 39 -21.97 -11.24 -8.81
CA ALA A 39 -21.24 -10.20 -8.08
C ALA A 39 -21.80 -9.94 -6.67
N SER A 40 -22.92 -10.55 -6.27
CA SER A 40 -23.53 -10.37 -4.94
C SER A 40 -22.82 -11.21 -3.88
N THR A 41 -21.53 -10.96 -3.69
CA THR A 41 -20.67 -11.76 -2.81
C THR A 41 -20.23 -11.01 -1.55
N LEU A 42 -20.46 -9.70 -1.49
CA LEU A 42 -20.08 -8.85 -0.36
C LEU A 42 -21.13 -8.90 0.75
N GLY A 43 -20.74 -8.55 1.97
CA GLY A 43 -21.66 -8.48 3.10
C GLY A 43 -21.45 -7.28 4.04
N GLY A 44 -20.47 -6.42 3.79
CA GLY A 44 -20.19 -5.27 4.65
C GLY A 44 -20.60 -3.90 4.10
N CYS A 45 -20.92 -3.78 2.81
CA CYS A 45 -21.10 -2.48 2.16
C CYS A 45 -22.32 -1.70 2.68
N VAL A 46 -23.42 -2.39 3.04
CA VAL A 46 -24.60 -1.73 3.62
C VAL A 46 -24.32 -1.25 5.05
N ASN A 47 -23.58 -2.03 5.85
CA ASN A 47 -23.20 -1.60 7.20
C ASN A 47 -22.31 -0.35 7.13
N ASP A 48 -21.29 -0.39 6.27
CA ASP A 48 -20.38 0.72 6.03
C ASP A 48 -21.10 2.01 5.59
N ALA A 49 -22.03 1.90 4.64
CA ALA A 49 -22.82 3.05 4.18
C ALA A 49 -23.69 3.64 5.30
N ASN A 50 -24.32 2.79 6.12
CA ASN A 50 -25.13 3.26 7.24
C ASN A 50 -24.28 3.96 8.32
N ASP A 51 -23.12 3.41 8.66
CA ASP A 51 -22.24 3.99 9.68
C ASP A 51 -21.60 5.29 9.19
N MET A 52 -21.18 5.34 7.92
CA MET A 52 -20.70 6.58 7.30
C MET A 52 -21.78 7.66 7.27
N ALA A 53 -23.02 7.29 6.91
CA ALA A 53 -24.13 8.23 6.92
C ALA A 53 -24.43 8.75 8.34
N ALA A 54 -24.34 7.90 9.36
CA ALA A 54 -24.52 8.31 10.75
C ALA A 54 -23.41 9.28 11.21
N ALA A 55 -22.15 8.99 10.87
CA ALA A 55 -21.02 9.86 11.18
C ALA A 55 -21.14 11.23 10.52
N LEU A 56 -21.45 11.27 9.21
CA LEU A 56 -21.63 12.53 8.47
C LEU A 56 -22.82 13.34 8.99
N LYS A 57 -23.95 12.71 9.33
CA LYS A 57 -25.09 13.41 9.96
C LYS A 57 -24.70 14.05 11.28
N LYS A 58 -23.88 13.37 12.08
CA LYS A 58 -23.36 13.92 13.35
C LYS A 58 -22.44 15.11 13.13
N ASP A 59 -21.72 15.16 11.99
CA ASP A 59 -20.89 16.29 11.57
C ASP A 59 -21.69 17.40 10.83
N GLY A 60 -23.03 17.33 10.85
CA GLY A 60 -23.90 18.37 10.30
C GLY A 60 -24.26 18.23 8.82
N PHE A 61 -23.88 17.12 8.17
CA PHE A 61 -24.25 16.88 6.78
C PHE A 61 -25.72 16.46 6.63
N THR A 62 -26.37 16.98 5.59
CA THR A 62 -27.56 16.38 5.01
C THR A 62 -27.14 15.22 4.10
N VAL A 63 -27.49 14.00 4.50
CA VAL A 63 -27.01 12.78 3.83
C VAL A 63 -28.12 12.09 3.04
N LYS A 64 -27.92 11.92 1.73
CA LYS A 64 -28.68 11.00 0.88
C LYS A 64 -27.97 9.65 0.85
N VAL A 65 -28.68 8.59 1.22
CA VAL A 65 -28.16 7.21 1.16
C VAL A 65 -28.81 6.48 -0.02
N LEU A 66 -27.99 5.79 -0.82
CA LEU A 66 -28.43 4.86 -1.87
C LEU A 66 -27.87 3.47 -1.55
N LEU A 67 -28.76 2.50 -1.33
CA LEU A 67 -28.39 1.12 -1.02
C LEU A 67 -28.86 0.18 -2.12
N ASN A 68 -28.04 -0.81 -2.47
CA ASN A 68 -28.41 -1.91 -3.38
C ASN A 68 -29.17 -1.39 -4.62
N SER A 69 -30.41 -1.81 -4.85
CA SER A 69 -31.20 -1.43 -6.05
C SER A 69 -31.30 0.07 -6.29
N ASP A 70 -31.30 0.90 -5.24
CA ASP A 70 -31.37 2.36 -5.37
C ASP A 70 -30.04 2.93 -5.87
N ALA A 71 -28.93 2.25 -5.59
CA ALA A 71 -27.57 2.58 -6.05
C ALA A 71 -27.30 2.11 -7.49
N SER A 72 -28.29 2.29 -8.37
CA SER A 72 -28.14 2.07 -9.81
C SER A 72 -27.26 3.17 -10.43
N ARG A 73 -26.74 2.93 -11.65
CA ARG A 73 -25.98 3.95 -12.39
C ARG A 73 -26.72 5.28 -12.46
N THR A 74 -28.00 5.22 -12.86
CA THR A 74 -28.87 6.39 -12.97
C THR A 74 -29.17 7.02 -11.62
N GLY A 75 -29.36 6.20 -10.57
CA GLY A 75 -29.57 6.71 -9.21
C GLY A 75 -28.37 7.51 -8.69
N ILE A 76 -27.16 6.97 -8.86
CA ILE A 76 -25.92 7.62 -8.40
C ILE A 76 -25.65 8.90 -9.22
N LEU A 77 -25.62 8.80 -10.55
CA LEU A 77 -25.28 9.94 -11.40
C LEU A 77 -26.38 11.01 -11.39
N GLY A 78 -27.65 10.62 -11.30
CA GLY A 78 -28.77 11.55 -11.18
C GLY A 78 -28.75 12.33 -9.86
N GLU A 79 -28.33 11.70 -8.76
CA GLU A 79 -28.19 12.39 -7.49
C GLU A 79 -26.99 13.35 -7.49
N LEU A 80 -25.86 12.98 -8.11
CA LEU A 80 -24.74 13.89 -8.31
C LEU A 80 -25.13 15.09 -9.19
N GLU A 81 -25.91 14.87 -10.25
CA GLU A 81 -26.46 15.93 -11.10
C GLU A 81 -27.38 16.85 -10.29
N ARG A 82 -28.31 16.30 -9.50
CA ARG A 82 -29.18 17.08 -8.61
C ARG A 82 -28.34 17.93 -7.64
N LEU A 83 -27.33 17.33 -7.01
CA LEU A 83 -26.43 18.02 -6.08
C LEU A 83 -25.63 19.16 -6.72
N SER A 84 -25.28 19.03 -8.00
CA SER A 84 -24.63 20.12 -8.73
C SER A 84 -25.48 21.38 -8.87
N THR A 85 -26.81 21.25 -8.71
CA THR A 85 -27.76 22.38 -8.78
C THR A 85 -28.20 22.92 -7.43
N VAL A 86 -28.11 22.12 -6.35
CA VAL A 86 -28.65 22.50 -5.03
C VAL A 86 -27.59 22.86 -4.00
N VAL A 87 -26.37 22.34 -4.17
CA VAL A 87 -25.24 22.63 -3.26
C VAL A 87 -24.83 24.08 -3.45
N LYS A 88 -24.55 24.78 -2.35
CA LYS A 88 -24.10 26.17 -2.38
C LYS A 88 -22.57 26.27 -2.36
N PRO A 89 -21.99 27.36 -2.88
CA PRO A 89 -20.53 27.54 -2.90
C PRO A 89 -19.85 27.54 -1.54
N ASP A 90 -20.55 27.88 -0.47
CA ASP A 90 -20.03 27.88 0.90
C ASP A 90 -20.15 26.52 1.60
N GLU A 91 -20.86 25.55 1.04
CA GLU A 91 -21.07 24.21 1.61
C GLU A 91 -19.94 23.24 1.27
N ARG A 92 -19.77 22.20 2.09
CA ARG A 92 -18.92 21.03 1.82
C ARG A 92 -19.74 19.93 1.14
N PHE A 93 -19.08 19.15 0.29
CA PHE A 93 -19.67 17.98 -0.36
C PHE A 93 -18.85 16.70 -0.09
N VAL A 94 -19.54 15.61 0.25
CA VAL A 94 -18.94 14.28 0.40
C VAL A 94 -19.64 13.25 -0.50
N PHE A 95 -18.86 12.55 -1.31
CA PHE A 95 -19.28 11.32 -1.98
C PHE A 95 -18.58 10.13 -1.32
N TYR A 96 -19.37 9.14 -0.90
CA TYR A 96 -18.86 7.89 -0.34
C TYR A 96 -19.39 6.70 -1.14
N PHE A 97 -18.52 5.73 -1.43
CA PHE A 97 -18.90 4.48 -2.09
C PHE A 97 -18.26 3.26 -1.41
N ALA A 98 -19.08 2.26 -1.07
CA ALA A 98 -18.65 0.90 -0.76
C ALA A 98 -19.31 -0.11 -1.69
N GLY A 99 -18.50 -0.95 -2.33
CA GLY A 99 -18.98 -1.96 -3.28
C GLY A 99 -17.83 -2.53 -4.11
N HIS A 100 -18.18 -3.23 -5.18
CA HIS A 100 -17.20 -3.77 -6.12
C HIS A 100 -16.70 -2.70 -7.09
N GLY A 101 -15.42 -2.83 -7.45
CA GLY A 101 -14.88 -2.27 -8.68
C GLY A 101 -14.39 -3.36 -9.63
N ARG A 102 -14.11 -2.98 -10.88
CA ARG A 102 -13.57 -3.88 -11.92
C ARG A 102 -12.53 -3.19 -12.80
N SER A 103 -11.74 -3.98 -13.53
CA SER A 103 -10.55 -3.51 -14.25
C SER A 103 -10.58 -3.61 -15.78
N ASP A 104 -11.57 -4.27 -16.39
CA ASP A 104 -11.67 -4.46 -17.85
C ASP A 104 -13.07 -4.08 -18.34
N PRO A 105 -13.23 -3.23 -19.39
CA PRO A 105 -12.19 -2.52 -20.15
C PRO A 105 -11.63 -1.25 -19.47
N HIS A 106 -12.22 -0.81 -18.35
CA HIS A 106 -11.81 0.39 -17.62
C HIS A 106 -11.90 0.21 -16.11
N TYR A 107 -11.11 0.98 -15.35
CA TYR A 107 -11.24 1.08 -13.90
C TYR A 107 -12.54 1.80 -13.53
N ALA A 108 -13.47 1.06 -12.93
CA ALA A 108 -14.80 1.57 -12.69
C ALA A 108 -15.42 1.02 -11.41
N LEU A 109 -16.28 1.85 -10.82
CA LEU A 109 -17.24 1.46 -9.79
C LEU A 109 -18.38 0.68 -10.42
N MET A 110 -18.79 -0.43 -9.81
CA MET A 110 -19.94 -1.21 -10.25
C MET A 110 -21.21 -0.74 -9.53
N PRO A 111 -22.18 -0.10 -10.23
CA PRO A 111 -23.50 0.14 -9.68
C PRO A 111 -24.27 -1.16 -9.50
N SER A 112 -25.37 -1.15 -8.75
CA SER A 112 -26.16 -2.35 -8.47
C SER A 112 -26.77 -2.96 -9.74
N ASN A 113 -27.02 -2.15 -10.76
CA ASN A 113 -27.49 -2.59 -12.07
C ASN A 113 -26.40 -2.76 -13.12
N CYS A 114 -25.16 -2.98 -12.70
CA CYS A 114 -24.10 -3.39 -13.62
C CYS A 114 -24.44 -4.73 -14.32
N THR A 115 -23.88 -4.88 -15.50
CA THR A 115 -24.00 -6.08 -16.34
C THR A 115 -22.62 -6.69 -16.54
N LYS A 116 -22.55 -7.84 -17.21
CA LYS A 116 -21.26 -8.42 -17.59
C LYS A 116 -20.58 -7.56 -18.66
N GLU A 117 -21.37 -6.89 -19.49
CA GLU A 117 -20.96 -6.07 -20.63
C GLU A 117 -20.64 -4.60 -20.26
N GLY A 118 -20.94 -4.17 -19.02
CA GLY A 118 -20.65 -2.82 -18.54
C GLY A 118 -21.78 -2.22 -17.69
N ASN A 119 -22.09 -0.94 -17.93
CA ASN A 119 -22.93 -0.06 -17.10
C ASN A 119 -22.24 0.48 -15.82
N ASP A 120 -20.91 0.41 -15.81
CA ASP A 120 -20.05 0.81 -14.68
C ASP A 120 -19.71 2.31 -14.70
N ILE A 121 -19.50 2.93 -13.55
CA ILE A 121 -19.12 4.36 -13.42
C ILE A 121 -17.58 4.44 -13.42
N THR A 122 -17.01 4.92 -14.51
CA THR A 122 -15.55 5.12 -14.60
C THR A 122 -15.09 6.22 -13.66
N THR A 123 -13.80 6.20 -13.31
CA THR A 123 -13.15 7.25 -12.52
C THR A 123 -13.32 8.64 -13.14
N GLU A 124 -13.24 8.75 -14.46
CA GLU A 124 -13.43 10.01 -15.20
C GLU A 124 -14.88 10.47 -15.12
N THR A 125 -15.84 9.55 -15.30
CA THR A 125 -17.27 9.87 -15.20
C THR A 125 -17.61 10.40 -13.81
N LEU A 126 -17.09 9.75 -12.77
CA LEU A 126 -17.27 10.19 -11.38
C LEU A 126 -16.63 11.55 -11.14
N HIS A 127 -15.37 11.73 -11.57
CA HIS A 127 -14.63 12.98 -11.41
C HIS A 127 -15.37 14.16 -12.04
N GLU A 128 -15.81 14.01 -13.29
CA GLU A 128 -16.56 15.06 -14.01
C GLU A 128 -17.90 15.38 -13.36
N ALA A 129 -18.58 14.39 -12.77
CA ALA A 129 -19.82 14.63 -12.03
C ALA A 129 -19.56 15.40 -10.71
N VAL A 130 -18.55 14.98 -9.94
CA VAL A 130 -18.18 15.62 -8.66
C VAL A 130 -17.68 17.05 -8.87
N LYS A 131 -16.88 17.30 -9.92
CA LYS A 131 -16.31 18.62 -10.21
C LYS A 131 -17.37 19.69 -10.50
N LYS A 132 -18.53 19.29 -11.03
CA LYS A 132 -19.67 20.20 -11.28
C LYS A 132 -20.35 20.71 -10.01
N ILE A 133 -20.13 20.06 -8.87
CA ILE A 133 -20.72 20.47 -7.59
C ILE A 133 -19.98 21.73 -7.10
N PRO A 134 -20.66 22.86 -6.87
CA PRO A 134 -20.01 24.15 -6.62
C PRO A 134 -19.43 24.31 -5.21
N ALA A 135 -19.46 23.26 -4.38
CA ALA A 135 -18.99 23.25 -2.99
C ALA A 135 -17.58 23.83 -2.81
N ARG A 136 -17.34 24.49 -1.67
CA ARG A 136 -16.01 24.99 -1.29
C ARG A 136 -14.98 23.87 -1.12
N SER A 137 -15.46 22.66 -0.83
CA SER A 137 -14.65 21.44 -0.70
C SER A 137 -15.46 20.24 -1.16
N ARG A 138 -14.81 19.32 -1.88
CA ARG A 138 -15.39 18.06 -2.36
C ARG A 138 -14.50 16.93 -1.89
N THR A 139 -15.06 15.97 -1.15
CA THR A 139 -14.35 14.77 -0.70
C THR A 139 -14.97 13.54 -1.34
N VAL A 140 -14.15 12.66 -1.86
CA VAL A 140 -14.50 11.40 -2.51
C VAL A 140 -13.82 10.27 -1.74
N LEU A 141 -14.62 9.48 -1.03
CA LEU A 141 -14.20 8.34 -0.23
C LEU A 141 -14.57 7.05 -0.97
N LEU A 142 -13.59 6.23 -1.32
CA LEU A 142 -13.82 5.03 -2.12
C LEU A 142 -13.33 3.75 -1.42
N ASP A 143 -14.27 2.96 -0.91
CA ASP A 143 -14.05 1.64 -0.34
C ASP A 143 -14.38 0.53 -1.36
N SER A 144 -13.56 0.50 -2.42
CA SER A 144 -13.69 -0.40 -3.57
C SER A 144 -12.31 -0.66 -4.17
N CYS A 145 -12.10 -1.83 -4.78
CA CYS A 145 -10.87 -2.11 -5.54
C CYS A 145 -10.93 -1.40 -6.89
N PHE A 146 -9.93 -0.57 -7.20
CA PHE A 146 -9.71 -0.06 -8.54
C PHE A 146 -8.33 -0.53 -8.97
N SER A 147 -8.28 -1.17 -10.12
CA SER A 147 -7.09 -1.63 -10.85
C SER A 147 -6.38 -2.93 -10.47
N GLY A 148 -6.18 -3.78 -11.48
CA GLY A 148 -4.83 -4.13 -11.93
C GLY A 148 -4.00 -5.11 -11.12
N GLY A 149 -4.33 -5.41 -9.85
CA GLY A 149 -3.63 -6.39 -9.01
C GLY A 149 -3.79 -7.87 -9.43
N MET A 150 -4.07 -8.14 -10.72
CA MET A 150 -4.26 -9.48 -11.27
C MET A 150 -2.94 -10.23 -11.58
N SER A 151 -1.76 -9.69 -11.24
CA SER A 151 -0.55 -10.51 -11.17
C SER A 151 -0.59 -11.47 -9.97
N ALA A 152 -1.47 -11.26 -8.98
CA ALA A 152 -1.77 -12.23 -7.92
C ALA A 152 -2.97 -13.12 -8.28
N GLY A 153 -3.06 -13.55 -9.54
CA GLY A 153 -3.92 -14.68 -9.91
C GLY A 153 -3.62 -15.85 -8.97
N GLU A 154 -4.66 -16.34 -8.27
CA GLU A 154 -4.67 -17.42 -7.26
C GLU A 154 -4.71 -17.07 -5.76
N MET A 155 -4.82 -15.81 -5.30
CA MET A 155 -5.17 -15.59 -3.87
C MET A 155 -6.67 -15.76 -3.56
N ALA A 156 -7.51 -16.01 -4.57
CA ALA A 156 -8.96 -16.19 -4.43
C ALA A 156 -9.44 -17.63 -4.55
N ARG A 157 -8.60 -18.62 -4.23
CA ARG A 157 -9.05 -20.01 -4.02
C ARG A 157 -8.50 -20.60 -2.73
N GLY A 158 -9.17 -20.28 -1.62
CA GLY A 158 -9.22 -21.19 -0.47
C GLY A 158 -8.36 -20.85 0.75
N GLY A 159 -8.29 -19.59 1.19
CA GLY A 159 -7.92 -19.30 2.58
C GLY A 159 -9.13 -19.47 3.50
N ALA A 160 -8.98 -20.19 4.61
CA ALA A 160 -10.02 -20.35 5.65
C ALA A 160 -10.28 -19.05 6.46
N ASP A 161 -9.95 -17.89 5.90
CA ASP A 161 -10.09 -16.59 6.56
C ASP A 161 -11.40 -15.88 6.19
N ASP A 162 -11.78 -14.93 7.03
CA ASP A 162 -13.02 -14.16 6.86
C ASP A 162 -12.85 -12.94 5.93
N LEU A 163 -11.71 -12.82 5.22
CA LEU A 163 -11.37 -11.65 4.42
C LEU A 163 -11.79 -11.85 2.95
N LYS A 164 -12.55 -10.90 2.41
CA LYS A 164 -13.02 -10.93 1.01
C LYS A 164 -12.65 -9.64 0.27
N PRO A 165 -12.09 -9.71 -0.95
CA PRO A 165 -11.83 -8.52 -1.75
C PRO A 165 -13.10 -7.89 -2.32
N ARG A 166 -13.11 -6.56 -2.37
CA ARG A 166 -14.14 -5.72 -2.99
C ARG A 166 -13.90 -5.54 -4.49
N PHE A 167 -13.66 -6.66 -5.17
CA PHE A 167 -13.37 -6.74 -6.60
C PHE A 167 -14.19 -7.84 -7.26
N PHE A 168 -14.63 -7.62 -8.49
CA PHE A 168 -15.32 -8.64 -9.27
C PHE A 168 -14.71 -8.78 -10.68
N ASP A 169 -14.35 -10.00 -11.06
CA ASP A 169 -13.89 -10.36 -12.41
C ASP A 169 -15.00 -11.13 -13.18
N PRO A 170 -15.63 -10.49 -14.19
CA PRO A 170 -16.68 -11.11 -15.00
C PRO A 170 -16.19 -12.26 -15.92
N PHE A 171 -14.88 -12.45 -16.08
CA PHE A 171 -14.29 -13.40 -17.04
C PHE A 171 -13.65 -14.64 -16.40
N SER A 172 -13.75 -14.78 -15.07
CA SER A 172 -13.18 -15.88 -14.28
C SER A 172 -13.64 -17.31 -14.67
N ASP A 173 -14.66 -17.45 -15.53
CA ASP A 173 -15.10 -18.72 -16.13
C ASP A 173 -14.23 -19.23 -17.30
N ARG A 174 -13.36 -18.39 -17.88
CA ARG A 174 -12.38 -18.87 -18.86
C ARG A 174 -11.10 -19.19 -18.10
N SER A 175 -10.65 -20.44 -18.19
CA SER A 175 -9.30 -20.82 -17.80
C SER A 175 -8.29 -19.85 -18.43
N ILE A 176 -7.80 -18.87 -17.65
CA ILE A 176 -6.83 -17.89 -18.14
C ILE A 176 -5.51 -18.63 -18.31
N LYS A 177 -5.11 -18.86 -19.57
CA LYS A 177 -3.76 -19.32 -19.90
C LYS A 177 -2.83 -18.11 -19.84
N PHE A 178 -1.92 -18.09 -18.88
CA PHE A 178 -0.87 -17.08 -18.81
C PHE A 178 0.27 -17.43 -19.79
N GLY A 179 0.58 -16.47 -20.66
CA GLY A 179 1.86 -16.35 -21.37
C GLY A 179 2.45 -14.97 -21.06
N PRO A 180 3.72 -14.69 -21.40
CA PRO A 180 4.38 -13.44 -21.05
C PRO A 180 3.56 -12.24 -21.51
N VAL A 181 3.19 -11.38 -20.56
CA VAL A 181 2.42 -10.16 -20.81
C VAL A 181 3.22 -9.29 -21.78
N LYS A 182 2.71 -9.13 -23.01
CA LYS A 182 3.21 -8.10 -23.93
C LYS A 182 2.89 -6.74 -23.32
N LYS A 183 3.94 -6.00 -22.95
CA LYS A 183 3.97 -4.59 -22.50
C LYS A 183 2.73 -4.16 -21.72
N THR A 184 2.87 -4.04 -20.41
CA THR A 184 2.02 -3.16 -19.60
C THR A 184 1.87 -1.81 -20.30
N VAL A 185 0.65 -1.50 -20.72
CA VAL A 185 0.27 -0.12 -21.01
C VAL A 185 0.26 0.56 -19.63
N PRO A 186 1.03 1.64 -19.41
CA PRO A 186 0.95 2.37 -18.16
C PRO A 186 -0.52 2.71 -17.94
N ALA A 187 -1.09 2.31 -16.81
CA ALA A 187 -2.26 3.01 -16.32
C ALA A 187 -1.86 4.50 -16.28
N PRO A 188 -2.67 5.43 -16.83
CA PRO A 188 -2.49 6.82 -16.49
C PRO A 188 -2.38 6.87 -14.97
N ASP A 189 -1.37 7.57 -14.45
CA ASP A 189 -1.19 7.79 -13.02
C ASP A 189 -2.54 8.24 -12.42
N ALA A 190 -3.33 7.29 -11.93
CA ALA A 190 -4.45 7.53 -11.04
C ALA A 190 -3.92 7.74 -9.61
N GLY A 191 -2.63 8.08 -9.49
CA GLY A 191 -2.20 8.93 -8.39
C GLY A 191 -3.15 10.11 -8.35
N ALA A 192 -3.73 10.36 -7.19
CA ALA A 192 -4.59 11.49 -6.93
C ALA A 192 -3.86 12.78 -7.33
N GLN A 193 -3.94 13.16 -8.60
CA GLN A 193 -3.61 14.46 -9.10
C GLN A 193 -4.65 15.35 -8.46
N GLY A 194 -4.25 16.02 -7.38
CA GLY A 194 -5.03 17.04 -6.73
C GLY A 194 -5.30 18.16 -7.73
N ASP A 195 -6.36 18.00 -8.51
CA ASP A 195 -7.07 19.12 -9.12
C ASP A 195 -7.58 19.98 -7.96
N SER A 196 -7.50 21.29 -8.09
CA SER A 196 -7.43 22.29 -7.00
C SER A 196 -8.68 22.41 -6.10
N GLY A 197 -9.56 21.41 -6.05
CA GLY A 197 -10.76 21.39 -5.23
C GLY A 197 -11.43 20.04 -4.97
N VAL A 198 -10.75 18.89 -5.18
CA VAL A 198 -11.29 17.56 -4.81
C VAL A 198 -10.28 16.74 -4.00
N CYS A 199 -10.69 16.23 -2.83
CA CYS A 199 -9.97 15.26 -2.01
C CYS A 199 -10.41 13.84 -2.35
N TYR A 200 -9.53 13.04 -2.93
CA TYR A 200 -9.72 11.60 -3.04
C TYR A 200 -9.08 10.88 -1.86
N TYR A 201 -9.83 10.02 -1.17
CA TYR A 201 -9.34 9.08 -0.18
C TYR A 201 -9.84 7.68 -0.54
N VAL A 202 -8.92 6.83 -1.02
CA VAL A 202 -9.20 5.51 -1.56
C VAL A 202 -8.70 4.42 -0.63
N ALA A 203 -9.38 3.28 -0.60
CA ALA A 203 -9.15 2.21 0.36
C ALA A 203 -7.89 1.36 0.13
N ALA A 204 -7.36 1.35 -1.08
CA ALA A 204 -6.21 0.55 -1.48
C ALA A 204 -5.43 1.23 -2.60
N LEU A 205 -4.14 0.89 -2.73
CA LEU A 205 -3.32 1.26 -3.89
C LEU A 205 -3.74 0.48 -5.14
N SER A 206 -3.28 0.95 -6.30
CA SER A 206 -3.61 0.38 -7.61
C SER A 206 -3.17 -1.08 -7.82
N ASN A 207 -2.26 -1.58 -6.99
CA ASN A 207 -1.75 -2.95 -7.00
C ASN A 207 -2.22 -3.78 -5.80
N GLU A 208 -3.15 -3.26 -4.99
CA GLU A 208 -3.64 -3.90 -3.76
C GLU A 208 -5.15 -4.13 -3.78
N GLN A 209 -5.65 -4.83 -2.76
CA GLN A 209 -7.07 -5.11 -2.61
C GLN A 209 -7.67 -4.27 -1.48
N ALA A 210 -8.81 -3.66 -1.74
CA ALA A 210 -9.74 -3.25 -0.69
C ALA A 210 -10.47 -4.49 -0.18
N LEU A 211 -10.38 -4.77 1.12
CA LEU A 211 -10.92 -5.97 1.74
C LEU A 211 -12.10 -5.65 2.66
N GLU A 212 -12.99 -6.61 2.82
CA GLU A 212 -13.98 -6.66 3.89
C GLU A 212 -13.85 -7.91 4.75
N GLY A 213 -14.24 -7.80 6.02
CA GLY A 213 -14.26 -8.88 6.99
C GLY A 213 -15.03 -8.48 8.25
N THR A 214 -15.17 -9.41 9.18
CA THR A 214 -15.85 -9.21 10.47
C THR A 214 -14.97 -8.39 11.40
N MET A 215 -15.52 -7.32 11.96
CA MET A 215 -14.83 -6.40 12.85
C MET A 215 -15.13 -6.71 14.31
N SER A 216 -14.56 -5.93 15.23
CA SER A 216 -14.71 -6.14 16.67
C SER A 216 -16.14 -5.94 17.18
N ASP A 217 -17.00 -5.29 16.41
CA ASP A 217 -18.43 -5.16 16.70
C ASP A 217 -19.26 -6.39 16.26
N GLY A 218 -18.61 -7.41 15.70
CA GLY A 218 -19.24 -8.65 15.24
C GLY A 218 -19.93 -8.53 13.88
N LYS A 219 -19.86 -7.38 13.20
CA LYS A 219 -20.43 -7.17 11.87
C LYS A 219 -19.36 -7.19 10.80
N ARG A 220 -19.77 -7.50 9.57
CA ARG A 220 -18.90 -7.41 8.39
C ARG A 220 -18.81 -5.96 7.92
N HIS A 221 -17.60 -5.49 7.67
CA HIS A 221 -17.30 -4.12 7.21
C HIS A 221 -16.12 -4.13 6.26
N GLY A 222 -15.98 -3.06 5.48
CA GLY A 222 -14.74 -2.73 4.79
C GLY A 222 -13.66 -2.37 5.80
N LEU A 223 -12.45 -2.91 5.62
CA LEU A 223 -11.33 -2.60 6.50
C LEU A 223 -11.02 -1.10 6.50
N PHE A 224 -11.14 -0.46 5.35
CA PHE A 224 -10.96 0.98 5.21
C PHE A 224 -12.04 1.76 5.93
N THR A 225 -13.33 1.49 5.67
CA THR A 225 -14.42 2.26 6.29
C THR A 225 -14.44 2.12 7.80
N TYR A 226 -14.30 0.89 8.32
CA TYR A 226 -14.28 0.66 9.76
C TYR A 226 -13.12 1.38 10.44
N ALA A 227 -11.92 1.29 9.86
CA ALA A 227 -10.75 1.99 10.35
C ALA A 227 -10.91 3.51 10.26
N LEU A 228 -11.48 4.03 9.17
CA LEU A 228 -11.73 5.46 8.98
C LEU A 228 -12.66 6.00 10.07
N LEU A 229 -13.82 5.39 10.25
CA LEU A 229 -14.79 5.84 11.25
C LEU A 229 -14.29 5.71 12.69
N SER A 230 -13.37 4.76 12.95
CA SER A 230 -12.71 4.62 14.26
C SER A 230 -11.68 5.72 14.55
N ASN A 231 -11.18 6.40 13.51
CA ASN A 231 -10.10 7.39 13.61
C ASN A 231 -10.52 8.79 13.07
N LEU A 232 -11.81 9.02 12.82
CA LEU A 232 -12.32 10.27 12.28
C LEU A 232 -13.25 10.93 13.28
N THR A 233 -12.72 11.92 14.01
CA THR A 233 -13.52 12.77 14.90
C THR A 233 -13.90 14.10 14.21
N PRO A 234 -14.95 14.80 14.65
CA PRO A 234 -15.27 16.13 14.11
C PRO A 234 -14.08 17.09 14.23
N GLY A 235 -13.64 17.65 13.09
CA GLY A 235 -12.48 18.55 13.02
C GLY A 235 -11.11 17.87 12.99
N GLU A 236 -11.06 16.53 12.92
CA GLU A 236 -9.82 15.76 12.78
C GLU A 236 -9.00 16.21 11.57
N ILE A 237 -7.68 16.22 11.68
CA ILE A 237 -6.81 16.49 10.53
C ILE A 237 -6.67 15.22 9.69
N TRP A 238 -6.84 15.35 8.37
CA TRP A 238 -6.80 14.19 7.46
C TRP A 238 -5.54 13.33 7.61
N GLY A 239 -4.38 13.94 7.83
CA GLY A 239 -3.12 13.23 8.03
C GLY A 239 -3.07 12.38 9.30
N ASP A 240 -3.68 12.87 10.39
CA ASP A 240 -3.72 12.16 11.67
C ASP A 240 -4.77 11.02 11.62
N ALA A 241 -5.93 11.28 11.01
CA ALA A 241 -6.89 10.22 10.66
C ALA A 241 -6.24 9.15 9.78
N HIS A 242 -5.51 9.56 8.74
CA HIS A 242 -4.85 8.65 7.81
C HIS A 242 -3.86 7.70 8.48
N LEU A 243 -3.08 8.24 9.42
CA LEU A 243 -2.19 7.47 10.26
C LEU A 243 -2.92 6.40 11.08
N GLY A 244 -3.99 6.80 11.77
CA GLY A 244 -4.83 5.89 12.55
C GLY A 244 -5.46 4.79 11.69
N VAL A 245 -5.92 5.13 10.48
CA VAL A 245 -6.47 4.18 9.52
C VAL A 245 -5.43 3.13 9.12
N LYS A 246 -4.24 3.55 8.69
CA LYS A 246 -3.16 2.63 8.31
C LYS A 246 -2.80 1.66 9.43
N LYS A 247 -2.67 2.18 10.66
CA LYS A 247 -2.39 1.36 11.85
C LYS A 247 -3.48 0.32 12.11
N SER A 248 -4.74 0.72 12.02
CA SER A 248 -5.90 -0.14 12.26
C SER A 248 -5.99 -1.27 11.24
N ILE A 249 -5.83 -0.96 9.96
CA ILE A 249 -5.82 -1.94 8.87
C ILE A 249 -4.61 -2.89 9.01
N GLY A 250 -3.41 -2.36 9.25
CA GLY A 250 -2.21 -3.17 9.44
C GLY A 250 -2.33 -4.15 10.62
N THR A 251 -2.98 -3.73 11.71
CA THR A 251 -3.27 -4.61 12.85
C THR A 251 -4.25 -5.72 12.47
N LYS A 252 -5.32 -5.39 11.72
CA LYS A 252 -6.33 -6.37 11.28
C LYS A 252 -5.75 -7.41 10.31
N LEU A 253 -4.82 -7.00 9.46
CA LEU A 253 -4.19 -7.85 8.45
C LEU A 253 -2.91 -8.53 8.95
N GLN A 254 -2.53 -8.31 10.21
CA GLN A 254 -1.36 -8.94 10.79
C GLN A 254 -1.46 -10.47 10.66
N ASN A 255 -0.43 -11.09 10.06
CA ASN A 255 -0.34 -12.53 9.79
C ASN A 255 -1.32 -13.08 8.73
N SER A 256 -2.02 -12.22 7.97
CA SER A 256 -2.95 -12.67 6.92
C SER A 256 -2.31 -12.95 5.56
N GLY A 257 -1.06 -12.52 5.34
CA GLY A 257 -0.43 -12.51 4.02
C GLY A 257 -1.02 -11.46 3.05
N ARG A 258 -1.94 -10.62 3.52
CA ARG A 258 -2.58 -9.58 2.72
C ARG A 258 -2.16 -8.20 3.16
N THR A 259 -2.12 -7.26 2.22
CA THR A 259 -1.91 -5.84 2.47
C THR A 259 -3.06 -5.02 1.94
N GLN A 260 -3.30 -3.89 2.60
CA GLN A 260 -4.22 -2.86 2.14
C GLN A 260 -3.72 -1.52 2.66
N ASN A 261 -3.26 -0.68 1.75
CA ASN A 261 -2.77 0.66 2.04
C ASN A 261 -3.73 1.69 1.43
N PRO A 262 -4.50 2.39 2.24
CA PRO A 262 -5.34 3.46 1.72
C PRO A 262 -4.44 4.64 1.29
N SER A 263 -4.97 5.49 0.42
CA SER A 263 -4.24 6.63 -0.15
C SER A 263 -5.14 7.86 -0.19
N ILE A 264 -4.62 9.01 0.22
CA ILE A 264 -5.32 10.28 0.23
C ILE A 264 -4.59 11.32 -0.62
N SER A 265 -5.34 12.24 -1.22
CA SER A 265 -4.81 13.40 -1.95
C SER A 265 -3.88 14.20 -1.04
N ALA A 266 -2.59 14.25 -1.39
CA ALA A 266 -1.57 14.78 -0.50
C ALA A 266 -1.80 16.24 -0.09
N THR A 267 -2.41 17.05 -0.96
CA THR A 267 -2.76 18.46 -0.67
C THR A 267 -3.74 18.60 0.49
N TYR A 268 -4.51 17.56 0.81
CA TYR A 268 -5.50 17.57 1.89
C TYR A 268 -4.98 17.00 3.21
N LEU A 269 -3.79 16.40 3.26
CA LEU A 269 -3.24 15.78 4.49
C LEU A 269 -3.17 16.77 5.67
N GLY A 270 -2.87 18.04 5.41
CA GLY A 270 -2.84 19.09 6.44
C GLY A 270 -4.16 19.81 6.68
N ALA A 271 -5.22 19.44 5.97
CA ALA A 271 -6.53 20.08 6.10
C ALA A 271 -7.37 19.39 7.19
N PRO A 272 -8.23 20.13 7.90
CA PRO A 272 -9.33 19.52 8.64
C PRO A 272 -10.18 18.65 7.71
N ALA A 273 -10.71 17.56 8.25
CA ALA A 273 -11.51 16.61 7.51
C ALA A 273 -12.69 17.32 6.82
N PHE A 274 -12.89 17.00 5.55
CA PHE A 274 -13.91 17.57 4.66
C PHE A 274 -13.77 19.05 4.30
N ASP A 275 -12.85 19.79 4.91
CA ASP A 275 -12.59 21.20 4.56
C ASP A 275 -11.52 21.31 3.46
N PRO A 276 -11.52 22.42 2.68
CA PRO A 276 -10.49 22.63 1.68
C PRO A 276 -9.13 22.85 2.36
N PRO A 277 -8.02 22.57 1.68
CA PRO A 277 -6.72 22.98 2.18
C PRO A 277 -6.71 24.51 2.32
N GLY A 278 -6.49 25.01 3.54
CA GLY A 278 -6.23 26.44 3.74
C GLY A 278 -4.91 26.85 3.06
N THR A 279 -4.62 28.16 2.99
CA THR A 279 -3.23 28.61 2.93
C THR A 279 -2.50 27.89 4.05
N ALA A 280 -1.60 26.95 3.69
CA ALA A 280 -0.99 26.00 4.61
C ALA A 280 -0.73 26.67 5.96
N ALA A 281 -1.51 26.30 6.98
CA ALA A 281 -1.20 26.72 8.33
C ALA A 281 0.24 26.27 8.57
N LYS A 282 1.10 27.19 9.03
CA LYS A 282 2.48 26.85 9.38
C LYS A 282 2.42 25.64 10.30
N ILE A 283 3.01 24.54 9.83
CA ILE A 283 3.02 23.29 10.57
C ILE A 283 3.69 23.59 11.92
N PRO A 284 3.03 23.31 13.06
CA PRO A 284 3.63 23.51 14.36
C PRO A 284 4.95 22.73 14.45
N PRO A 285 6.05 23.33 14.94
CA PRO A 285 7.36 22.69 14.98
C PRO A 285 7.40 21.66 16.12
N THR A 286 6.72 20.52 16.01
CA THR A 286 6.73 19.48 17.07
C THR A 286 6.29 18.08 16.62
N LYS A 287 6.44 17.69 15.34
CA LYS A 287 6.18 16.30 14.93
C LYS A 287 7.39 15.37 15.21
N THR A 288 7.11 14.17 15.70
CA THR A 288 8.02 13.04 15.91
C THR A 288 8.57 12.50 14.58
N LEU A 289 9.65 11.72 14.62
CA LEU A 289 10.19 11.02 13.44
C LEU A 289 9.13 10.12 12.76
N GLU A 290 8.24 9.49 13.55
CA GLU A 290 7.12 8.70 13.03
C GLU A 290 6.15 9.55 12.21
N GLU A 291 5.78 10.71 12.74
CA GLU A 291 4.88 11.62 12.04
C GLU A 291 5.54 12.21 10.79
N ALA A 292 6.86 12.50 10.82
CA ALA A 292 7.61 12.93 9.63
C ALA A 292 7.78 11.80 8.59
N TRP A 293 8.00 10.57 9.05
CA TRP A 293 8.02 9.36 8.22
C TRP A 293 6.69 9.12 7.52
N ASN A 294 5.59 9.43 8.19
CA ASN A 294 4.26 9.18 7.67
C ASN A 294 3.63 10.35 6.91
N ALA A 295 4.06 11.60 7.16
CA ALA A 295 3.56 12.78 6.47
C ALA A 295 4.11 12.86 5.03
N ASP A 296 3.24 12.90 4.02
CA ASP A 296 3.66 13.05 2.63
C ASP A 296 3.45 14.50 2.14
N ASN A 297 4.49 15.06 1.49
CA ASN A 297 4.50 16.39 0.87
C ASN A 297 5.12 16.28 -0.53
N PRO A 298 4.44 15.62 -1.48
CA PRO A 298 4.99 15.35 -2.80
C PRO A 298 5.01 16.61 -3.68
N ASP A 299 6.15 16.84 -4.31
CA ASP A 299 6.28 17.79 -5.41
C ASP A 299 7.14 17.14 -6.50
N PRO A 300 6.52 16.52 -7.54
CA PRO A 300 7.25 15.79 -8.57
C PRO A 300 8.15 16.70 -9.41
N LYS A 301 8.02 18.04 -9.34
CA LYS A 301 8.97 18.95 -9.98
C LYS A 301 10.26 19.10 -9.17
N LYS A 302 10.21 18.87 -7.85
CA LYS A 302 11.33 19.03 -6.92
C LYS A 302 11.95 17.70 -6.50
N LEU A 303 11.18 16.63 -6.38
CA LEU A 303 11.68 15.31 -5.98
C LEU A 303 10.84 14.20 -6.61
N GLN A 304 11.51 13.23 -7.25
CA GLN A 304 10.89 11.99 -7.72
C GLN A 304 11.72 10.80 -7.26
N LEU A 305 11.04 9.68 -7.00
CA LEU A 305 11.65 8.41 -6.60
C LEU A 305 11.02 7.31 -7.46
N LYS A 306 11.86 6.52 -8.13
CA LYS A 306 11.44 5.39 -8.98
C LYS A 306 12.29 4.16 -8.70
N LEU A 307 11.70 2.99 -8.94
CA LEU A 307 12.42 1.73 -8.95
C LEU A 307 13.02 1.46 -10.34
N ILE A 308 14.20 0.84 -10.39
CA ILE A 308 14.84 0.35 -11.61
C ILE A 308 15.13 -1.16 -11.46
N PRO A 309 14.58 -2.01 -12.35
CA PRO A 309 13.55 -1.68 -13.34
C PRO A 309 12.22 -1.25 -12.66
N GLU A 310 11.39 -0.49 -13.37
CA GLU A 310 10.08 -0.04 -12.87
C GLU A 310 9.13 -1.25 -12.85
N GLN A 311 8.77 -1.72 -11.66
CA GLN A 311 7.90 -2.88 -11.45
C GLN A 311 7.14 -2.76 -10.12
N ASP A 312 5.86 -3.18 -10.13
CA ASP A 312 4.91 -2.97 -9.02
C ASP A 312 4.95 -4.07 -7.95
N ALA A 313 5.74 -5.11 -8.18
CA ALA A 313 6.04 -6.20 -7.26
C ALA A 313 7.52 -6.57 -7.40
N VAL A 314 8.22 -6.77 -6.28
CA VAL A 314 9.63 -7.19 -6.28
C VAL A 314 9.72 -8.53 -5.58
N GLU A 315 10.19 -9.54 -6.32
CA GLU A 315 10.55 -10.83 -5.72
C GLU A 315 11.67 -10.59 -4.70
N ALA A 316 11.51 -11.12 -3.49
CA ALA A 316 12.53 -11.03 -2.46
C ALA A 316 13.91 -11.40 -3.05
N GLY A 317 14.94 -10.61 -2.79
CA GLY A 317 16.32 -10.87 -3.21
C GLY A 317 16.69 -10.43 -4.65
N ARG A 318 15.75 -9.95 -5.48
CA ARG A 318 16.11 -9.34 -6.77
C ARG A 318 16.93 -8.06 -6.58
N GLN A 319 17.95 -7.88 -7.42
CA GLN A 319 18.69 -6.62 -7.47
C GLN A 319 17.79 -5.52 -7.99
N ILE A 320 17.70 -4.45 -7.21
CA ILE A 320 16.99 -3.24 -7.58
C ILE A 320 17.86 -2.04 -7.33
N ALA A 321 17.67 -1.02 -8.17
CA ALA A 321 18.21 0.30 -7.97
C ALA A 321 17.06 1.28 -7.78
N LEU A 322 17.31 2.33 -7.03
CA LEU A 322 16.42 3.48 -6.93
C LEU A 322 16.96 4.59 -7.83
N GLU A 323 16.08 5.24 -8.56
CA GLU A 323 16.39 6.48 -9.25
C GLU A 323 15.70 7.63 -8.53
N ILE A 324 16.49 8.57 -8.04
CA ILE A 324 16.03 9.75 -7.31
C ILE A 324 16.33 10.97 -8.16
N LYS A 325 15.29 11.64 -8.65
CA LYS A 325 15.44 12.88 -9.41
C LYS A 325 15.23 14.07 -8.48
N VAL A 326 16.30 14.80 -8.23
CA VAL A 326 16.30 16.03 -7.42
C VAL A 326 16.19 17.22 -8.36
N GLY A 327 15.04 17.90 -8.32
CA GLY A 327 14.72 19.05 -9.18
C GLY A 327 15.15 20.40 -8.61
N THR A 328 15.46 20.48 -7.32
CA THR A 328 15.89 21.70 -6.62
C THR A 328 16.97 21.37 -5.59
N PRO A 329 18.01 22.19 -5.41
CA PRO A 329 19.03 21.95 -4.39
C PRO A 329 18.45 21.86 -2.98
N GLY A 330 19.07 21.05 -2.12
CA GLY A 330 18.65 20.87 -0.73
C GLY A 330 19.45 19.79 -0.03
N PHE A 331 18.91 19.28 1.08
CA PHE A 331 19.52 18.21 1.87
C PHE A 331 18.65 16.96 1.77
N LEU A 332 19.12 15.95 1.05
CA LEU A 332 18.38 14.72 0.80
C LEU A 332 18.68 13.70 1.91
N VAL A 333 17.62 13.12 2.46
CA VAL A 333 17.68 11.95 3.32
C VAL A 333 16.81 10.87 2.69
N VAL A 334 17.35 9.66 2.52
CA VAL A 334 16.61 8.51 2.01
C VAL A 334 16.56 7.47 3.10
N LEU A 335 15.35 7.02 3.40
CA LEU A 335 15.06 6.13 4.51
C LEU A 335 14.30 4.90 3.99
N GLY A 336 14.66 3.71 4.45
CA GLY A 336 13.93 2.46 4.21
C GLY A 336 13.26 1.98 5.49
N GLN A 337 12.08 1.36 5.39
CA GLN A 337 11.48 0.62 6.49
C GLN A 337 11.43 -0.85 6.17
N VAL A 338 11.94 -1.68 7.09
CA VAL A 338 11.91 -3.14 7.02
C VAL A 338 11.55 -3.71 8.39
N ASP A 339 10.56 -4.61 8.46
CA ASP A 339 10.06 -5.23 9.71
C ASP A 339 9.79 -4.20 10.83
N GLY A 340 9.16 -3.08 10.46
CA GLY A 340 8.84 -1.98 11.37
C GLY A 340 10.02 -1.10 11.79
N ARG A 341 11.26 -1.38 11.34
CA ARG A 341 12.47 -0.61 11.64
C ARG A 341 12.82 0.32 10.50
N ILE A 342 13.22 1.55 10.80
CA ILE A 342 13.65 2.54 9.80
C ILE A 342 15.18 2.61 9.75
N TYR A 343 15.74 2.59 8.53
CA TYR A 343 17.17 2.65 8.26
C TYR A 343 17.50 3.78 7.29
N PRO A 344 18.61 4.53 7.51
CA PRO A 344 19.08 5.49 6.53
C PRO A 344 19.81 4.80 5.38
N PHE A 345 19.37 5.07 4.16
CA PHE A 345 20.06 4.70 2.92
C PHE A 345 20.97 5.82 2.40
N PHE A 346 20.56 7.07 2.60
CA PHE A 346 21.34 8.24 2.20
C PHE A 346 21.17 9.37 3.23
N PRO A 347 22.25 10.10 3.58
CA PRO A 347 23.64 9.82 3.22
C PRO A 347 24.19 8.59 3.95
N ALA A 348 25.05 7.81 3.28
CA ALA A 348 25.63 6.58 3.83
C ALA A 348 26.44 6.81 5.12
N SER A 349 27.01 8.01 5.27
CA SER A 349 27.74 8.43 6.47
C SER A 349 26.84 8.69 7.69
N GLY A 350 25.52 8.82 7.49
CA GLY A 350 24.60 9.30 8.53
C GLY A 350 24.84 10.75 8.96
N SER A 351 25.63 11.53 8.21
CA SER A 351 25.94 12.94 8.50
C SER A 351 25.17 13.88 7.59
N ALA A 352 24.50 14.89 8.15
CA ALA A 352 23.77 15.89 7.37
C ALA A 352 24.66 16.75 6.47
N ALA A 353 25.97 16.84 6.76
CA ALA A 353 26.93 17.51 5.86
C ALA A 353 26.98 16.83 4.49
N ASP A 354 26.84 15.50 4.46
CA ASP A 354 26.88 14.69 3.25
C ASP A 354 25.50 14.53 2.59
N ALA A 355 24.45 15.06 3.22
CA ALA A 355 23.10 15.08 2.66
C ALA A 355 22.92 16.15 1.57
N SER A 356 23.86 17.10 1.44
CA SER A 356 23.76 18.20 0.49
C SER A 356 23.76 17.69 -0.96
N VAL A 357 22.69 18.02 -1.69
CA VAL A 357 22.52 17.64 -3.10
C VAL A 357 22.12 18.84 -3.95
N GLY A 358 22.77 18.98 -5.10
CA GLY A 358 22.33 19.89 -6.16
C GLY A 358 21.19 19.28 -6.99
N LYS A 359 20.79 19.98 -8.06
CA LYS A 359 19.87 19.44 -9.07
C LYS A 359 20.56 18.31 -9.84
N LYS A 360 20.23 17.06 -9.54
CA LYS A 360 20.81 15.87 -10.18
C LYS A 360 19.85 14.69 -10.18
N THR A 361 20.14 13.71 -11.03
CA THR A 361 19.57 12.36 -10.91
C THR A 361 20.59 11.50 -10.17
N ILE A 362 20.16 10.86 -9.09
CA ILE A 362 20.96 9.95 -8.29
C ILE A 362 20.44 8.54 -8.58
N ARG A 363 21.35 7.62 -8.91
CA ARG A 363 21.04 6.19 -8.91
C ARG A 363 21.66 5.59 -7.67
N PHE A 364 20.82 4.95 -6.88
CA PHE A 364 21.18 4.41 -5.60
C PHE A 364 20.97 2.89 -5.60
N PRO A 365 21.90 2.10 -5.05
CA PRO A 365 23.19 2.53 -4.50
C PRO A 365 24.17 3.03 -5.60
N GLU A 366 25.06 3.95 -5.22
CA GLU A 366 26.12 4.45 -6.12
C GLU A 366 27.26 3.41 -6.17
N GLY A 367 27.55 2.84 -7.35
CA GLY A 367 28.61 1.84 -7.53
C GLY A 367 28.11 0.38 -7.62
N GLY A 368 28.90 -0.58 -7.14
CA GLY A 368 28.59 -2.03 -7.20
C GLY A 368 27.82 -2.58 -6.00
N GLU A 369 27.49 -1.71 -5.03
CA GLU A 369 26.67 -2.03 -3.87
C GLU A 369 25.22 -2.34 -4.29
N ARG A 370 24.45 -2.97 -3.41
CA ARG A 370 23.11 -3.49 -3.73
C ARG A 370 22.15 -3.18 -2.58
N LEU A 371 20.95 -2.74 -2.93
CA LEU A 371 19.84 -2.63 -1.97
C LEU A 371 19.25 -4.02 -1.73
N PHE A 372 19.12 -4.39 -0.47
CA PHE A 372 18.47 -5.62 -0.03
C PHE A 372 17.32 -5.27 0.90
N PHE A 373 16.17 -5.85 0.60
CA PHE A 373 14.96 -5.78 1.40
C PHE A 373 14.84 -7.14 2.08
N ASP A 374 15.06 -7.18 3.40
CA ASP A 374 15.35 -8.40 4.18
C ASP A 374 14.18 -8.85 5.08
N GLY A 375 12.99 -8.27 4.93
CA GLY A 375 11.79 -8.59 5.72
C GLY A 375 10.54 -8.85 4.87
N PHE A 376 9.65 -9.71 5.41
CA PHE A 376 8.31 -9.92 4.85
C PHE A 376 7.43 -8.69 5.11
N GLY A 377 6.73 -8.18 4.09
CA GLY A 377 5.81 -7.05 4.22
C GLY A 377 5.98 -5.97 3.15
N ALA A 378 5.25 -4.86 3.31
CA ALA A 378 5.43 -3.68 2.48
C ALA A 378 6.68 -2.93 2.95
N ASP A 379 7.75 -3.02 2.15
CA ASP A 379 8.92 -2.20 2.39
C ASP A 379 8.70 -0.82 1.76
N HIS A 380 8.89 0.20 2.58
CA HIS A 380 8.72 1.58 2.18
C HIS A 380 10.08 2.21 2.02
N VAL A 381 10.34 2.80 0.86
CA VAL A 381 11.44 3.74 0.70
C VAL A 381 10.86 5.15 0.65
N LYS A 382 11.40 6.05 1.46
CA LYS A 382 11.02 7.45 1.46
C LYS A 382 12.24 8.32 1.27
N ALA A 383 12.21 9.14 0.23
CA ALA A 383 13.12 10.24 0.03
C ALA A 383 12.51 11.52 0.64
N MET A 384 13.30 12.26 1.40
CA MET A 384 12.95 13.53 2.03
C MET A 384 13.99 14.58 1.65
N LEU A 385 13.58 15.67 1.02
CA LEU A 385 14.44 16.79 0.63
C LEU A 385 14.14 18.01 1.51
N PHE A 386 15.07 18.34 2.40
CA PHE A 386 14.97 19.47 3.33
C PHE A 386 15.62 20.74 2.75
N SER A 387 15.10 21.90 3.17
CA SER A 387 15.70 23.20 2.89
C SER A 387 16.95 23.51 3.73
N SER A 388 17.16 22.80 4.85
CA SER A 388 18.23 23.09 5.81
C SER A 388 18.96 21.84 6.30
N ALA A 389 20.28 21.96 6.48
CA ALA A 389 21.14 20.90 7.05
C ALA A 389 20.71 20.51 8.47
N ALA A 390 20.26 21.48 9.27
CA ALA A 390 19.80 21.25 10.64
C ALA A 390 18.57 20.32 10.70
N SER A 391 17.65 20.46 9.74
CA SER A 391 16.47 19.58 9.66
C SER A 391 16.85 18.16 9.23
N ALA A 392 17.76 18.01 8.26
CA ALA A 392 18.29 16.70 7.89
C ALA A 392 19.08 16.04 9.05
N ALA A 393 19.87 16.83 9.79
CA ALA A 393 20.62 16.36 10.96
C ALA A 393 19.69 15.84 12.06
N SER A 394 18.61 16.55 12.33
CA SER A 394 17.63 16.16 13.35
C SER A 394 17.01 14.79 13.07
N VAL A 395 16.73 14.47 11.80
CA VAL A 395 16.26 13.13 11.39
C VAL A 395 17.35 12.07 11.54
N LEU A 396 18.58 12.36 11.11
CA LEU A 396 19.69 11.41 11.17
C LEU A 396 20.15 11.12 12.60
N ASP A 397 20.18 12.12 13.48
CA ASP A 397 20.57 11.99 14.87
C ASP A 397 19.49 11.26 15.69
N ALA A 398 18.21 11.46 15.36
CA ALA A 398 17.11 10.66 15.87
C ALA A 398 17.30 9.16 15.57
N LEU A 399 17.65 8.83 14.32
CA LEU A 399 17.91 7.44 13.91
C LEU A 399 19.12 6.84 14.62
N LYS A 400 20.18 7.63 14.87
CA LYS A 400 21.35 7.17 15.63
C LYS A 400 20.99 6.89 17.10
N ALA A 401 20.23 7.78 17.72
CA ALA A 401 19.79 7.63 19.11
C ALA A 401 18.91 6.38 19.31
N ALA A 402 18.13 6.02 18.28
CA ALA A 402 17.22 4.87 18.27
C ALA A 402 17.89 3.48 18.21
N ASN A 403 19.19 3.41 17.87
CA ASN A 403 20.00 2.18 17.86
C ASN A 403 19.32 0.91 17.29
N GLY A 404 18.45 1.06 16.27
CA GLY A 404 17.77 -0.03 15.58
C GLY A 404 16.68 -0.78 16.35
N GLN A 405 16.13 -0.24 17.45
CA GLN A 405 15.01 -0.85 18.18
C GLN A 405 13.64 -0.53 17.53
N PRO A 406 12.70 -1.49 17.44
CA PRO A 406 11.36 -1.28 16.87
C PRO A 406 10.49 -0.23 17.60
N ARG A 407 10.94 0.27 18.76
CA ARG A 407 10.18 1.17 19.65
C ARG A 407 10.63 2.63 19.65
N ASP A 408 11.60 3.03 18.85
CA ASP A 408 12.15 4.40 18.92
C ASP A 408 11.56 5.38 17.91
N LEU A 409 10.29 5.21 17.58
CA LEU A 409 9.47 6.14 16.80
C LEU A 409 8.82 7.25 17.64
N VAL A 410 8.89 7.17 18.98
CA VAL A 410 8.20 8.08 19.91
C VAL A 410 9.06 9.25 20.43
N LEU A 411 10.39 9.26 20.23
CA LEU A 411 11.28 10.10 21.08
C LEU A 411 12.17 11.16 20.41
N ALA A 412 12.00 11.49 19.13
CA ALA A 412 12.79 12.57 18.51
C ALA A 412 11.92 13.63 17.83
N ARG A 413 11.91 14.85 18.40
CA ARG A 413 11.32 16.05 17.80
C ARG A 413 12.22 16.52 16.66
N ALA A 414 11.88 16.20 15.41
CA ALA A 414 12.90 16.12 14.37
C ALA A 414 12.84 17.15 13.23
N VAL A 415 11.88 18.07 13.13
CA VAL A 415 11.88 18.96 11.95
C VAL A 415 11.26 20.34 12.17
N ASN A 416 12.02 21.39 11.83
CA ASN A 416 11.55 22.79 11.78
C ASN A 416 11.05 23.18 10.37
N ASP A 417 11.47 22.47 9.31
CA ASP A 417 11.08 22.70 7.91
C ASP A 417 10.35 21.48 7.32
N VAL A 418 9.29 21.67 6.53
CA VAL A 418 8.57 20.56 5.88
C VAL A 418 9.37 20.04 4.67
N PRO A 419 9.88 18.79 4.67
CA PRO A 419 10.61 18.27 3.52
C PRO A 419 9.66 18.09 2.33
N VAL A 420 10.19 18.21 1.11
CA VAL A 420 9.53 17.62 -0.06
C VAL A 420 9.76 16.12 0.00
N THR A 421 8.70 15.31 -0.18
CA THR A 421 8.81 13.85 -0.09
C THR A 421 8.56 13.16 -1.43
N ALA A 422 9.18 12.02 -1.63
CA ALA A 422 8.83 11.06 -2.66
C ALA A 422 8.90 9.67 -2.03
N ARG A 423 7.87 8.86 -2.24
CA ARG A 423 7.73 7.55 -1.59
C ARG A 423 7.55 6.46 -2.62
N LEU A 424 8.18 5.33 -2.35
CA LEU A 424 8.00 4.09 -3.07
C LEU A 424 7.50 3.06 -2.06
N SER A 425 6.37 2.43 -2.34
CA SER A 425 5.89 1.27 -1.60
C SER A 425 6.10 0.05 -2.47
N MET A 426 6.76 -0.97 -1.91
CA MET A 426 7.04 -2.20 -2.62
C MET A 426 6.36 -3.34 -1.87
N ALA A 427 5.48 -4.07 -2.56
CA ALA A 427 5.01 -5.34 -2.05
C ALA A 427 6.12 -6.37 -2.25
N VAL A 428 6.74 -6.81 -1.15
CA VAL A 428 7.62 -7.99 -1.15
C VAL A 428 6.70 -9.19 -0.99
N GLY A 429 6.43 -9.88 -2.10
CA GLY A 429 5.44 -10.96 -2.15
C GLY A 429 5.79 -12.13 -1.21
N ASP A 430 4.74 -12.68 -0.60
CA ASP A 430 4.78 -13.79 0.35
C ASP A 430 5.50 -15.04 -0.19
N SER A 431 6.18 -15.74 0.72
CA SER A 431 6.38 -17.20 0.72
C SER A 431 7.14 -17.84 -0.45
N LEU A 432 7.92 -17.07 -1.19
CA LEU A 432 8.66 -17.61 -2.33
C LEU A 432 10.17 -17.51 -2.11
N VAL A 433 10.84 -18.66 -1.98
CA VAL A 433 12.30 -18.73 -2.08
C VAL A 433 12.64 -18.46 -3.55
N GLY A 434 12.80 -17.18 -3.86
CA GLY A 434 12.95 -16.63 -5.20
C GLY A 434 11.97 -17.25 -6.16
N GLY A 435 10.67 -17.25 -5.86
CA GLY A 435 9.57 -17.80 -6.68
C GLY A 435 9.03 -19.19 -6.32
N LEU A 436 9.55 -19.86 -5.28
CA LEU A 436 9.24 -21.25 -4.94
C LEU A 436 8.46 -21.41 -3.63
N ARG A 437 7.27 -22.03 -3.65
CA ARG A 437 6.47 -22.29 -2.45
C ARG A 437 7.05 -23.45 -1.65
N LEU A 438 7.12 -23.26 -0.32
CA LEU A 438 7.51 -24.30 0.62
C LEU A 438 6.27 -24.97 1.21
N LYS A 439 6.21 -26.29 1.12
CA LYS A 439 5.21 -27.13 1.79
C LYS A 439 5.53 -27.29 3.29
N ASP A 440 6.83 -27.42 3.59
CA ASP A 440 7.34 -27.59 4.95
C ASP A 440 8.66 -26.83 5.11
N LEU A 441 8.55 -25.59 5.60
CA LEU A 441 9.69 -24.72 5.88
C LEU A 441 10.59 -25.28 6.98
N ASP A 442 9.98 -25.83 8.04
CA ASP A 442 10.73 -26.29 9.21
C ASP A 442 11.49 -27.57 8.90
N GLY A 443 10.90 -28.48 8.12
CA GLY A 443 11.59 -29.65 7.57
C GLY A 443 12.77 -29.26 6.68
N LEU A 444 12.61 -28.28 5.78
CA LEU A 444 13.69 -27.83 4.90
C LEU A 444 14.83 -27.18 5.69
N TYR A 445 14.47 -26.34 6.66
CA TYR A 445 15.39 -25.74 7.61
C TYR A 445 16.23 -26.82 8.30
N GLN A 446 15.58 -27.81 8.89
CA GLN A 446 16.24 -28.85 9.69
C GLN A 446 17.18 -29.70 8.84
N LYS A 447 16.79 -30.04 7.61
CA LYS A 447 17.66 -30.78 6.67
C LYS A 447 18.91 -29.98 6.32
N ILE A 448 18.76 -28.73 5.88
CA ILE A 448 19.89 -27.92 5.42
C ILE A 448 20.79 -27.49 6.59
N ALA A 449 20.21 -27.11 7.74
CA ALA A 449 20.98 -26.75 8.93
C ALA A 449 21.66 -27.97 9.57
N GLY A 450 21.00 -29.14 9.53
CA GLY A 450 21.54 -30.40 10.02
C GLY A 450 22.68 -30.95 9.17
N ALA A 451 22.68 -30.65 7.87
CA ALA A 451 23.77 -30.98 6.94
C ALA A 451 24.21 -32.46 6.99
N ALA A 452 23.22 -33.35 7.07
CA ALA A 452 23.42 -34.79 7.25
C ALA A 452 23.88 -35.47 5.96
N SER A 453 23.49 -34.95 4.80
CA SER A 453 23.92 -35.45 3.48
C SER A 453 24.93 -34.53 2.78
N PRO A 454 25.76 -35.06 1.85
CA PRO A 454 26.67 -34.23 1.05
C PRO A 454 25.95 -33.09 0.29
N ALA A 455 24.72 -33.34 -0.16
CA ALA A 455 23.91 -32.33 -0.86
C ALA A 455 23.48 -31.20 0.09
N GLU A 456 23.04 -31.53 1.31
CA GLU A 456 22.71 -30.54 2.33
C GLU A 456 23.94 -29.74 2.76
N GLN A 457 25.10 -30.38 2.92
CA GLN A 457 26.38 -29.71 3.23
C GLN A 457 26.79 -28.73 2.11
N ALA A 458 26.63 -29.14 0.85
CA ALA A 458 26.91 -28.27 -0.29
C ALA A 458 25.99 -27.05 -0.31
N ILE A 459 24.69 -27.23 -0.04
CA ILE A 459 23.73 -26.13 0.04
C ILE A 459 24.07 -25.23 1.24
N LEU A 460 24.31 -25.77 2.43
CA LEU A 460 24.69 -24.97 3.60
C LEU A 460 25.97 -24.15 3.36
N LYS A 461 26.95 -24.70 2.63
CA LYS A 461 28.15 -23.97 2.19
C LYS A 461 27.80 -22.80 1.26
N LYS A 462 26.81 -22.96 0.37
CA LYS A 462 26.31 -21.87 -0.48
C LYS A 462 25.58 -20.79 0.34
N LEU A 463 24.78 -21.17 1.34
CA LEU A 463 24.18 -20.21 2.28
C LEU A 463 25.26 -19.47 3.08
N SER A 464 26.31 -20.16 3.50
CA SER A 464 27.46 -19.54 4.19
C SER A 464 28.15 -18.50 3.31
N ALA A 465 28.40 -18.81 2.04
CA ALA A 465 28.93 -17.85 1.08
C ALA A 465 27.99 -16.65 0.86
N ALA A 466 26.68 -16.90 0.78
CA ALA A 466 25.65 -15.86 0.63
C ALA A 466 25.48 -14.98 1.88
N SER A 467 25.93 -15.42 3.05
CA SER A 467 25.86 -14.64 4.30
C SER A 467 26.80 -13.43 4.33
N ASN A 468 27.67 -13.28 3.33
CA ASN A 468 28.61 -12.17 3.27
C ASN A 468 27.86 -10.82 3.09
N GLY A 469 27.93 -9.94 4.08
CA GLY A 469 27.16 -8.68 4.11
C GLY A 469 25.80 -8.76 4.82
N TYR A 470 25.41 -9.94 5.34
CA TYR A 470 24.19 -10.13 6.11
C TYR A 470 24.50 -10.57 7.56
N PRO A 471 24.62 -9.63 8.53
CA PRO A 471 25.06 -9.93 9.90
C PRO A 471 24.22 -10.99 10.60
N ARG A 472 22.88 -10.92 10.49
CA ARG A 472 21.96 -11.92 11.05
C ARG A 472 22.18 -13.30 10.45
N GLY A 473 22.40 -13.38 9.13
CA GLY A 473 22.71 -14.62 8.44
C GLY A 473 24.05 -15.24 8.87
N ARG A 474 25.08 -14.43 9.11
CA ARG A 474 26.36 -14.93 9.66
C ARG A 474 26.19 -15.52 11.05
N THR A 475 25.44 -14.84 11.92
CA THR A 475 25.12 -15.34 13.26
C THR A 475 24.33 -16.65 13.18
N TRP A 476 23.37 -16.73 12.25
CA TRP A 476 22.63 -17.95 12.02
C TRP A 476 23.54 -19.09 11.53
N ILE A 477 24.35 -18.88 10.49
CA ILE A 477 25.31 -19.89 9.97
C ILE A 477 26.25 -20.41 11.06
N ALA A 478 26.73 -19.53 11.93
CA ALA A 478 27.62 -19.89 13.03
C ALA A 478 26.95 -20.78 14.10
N THR A 479 25.61 -20.75 14.21
CA THR A 479 24.86 -21.46 15.25
C THR A 479 23.96 -22.58 14.71
N ALA A 480 23.68 -22.59 13.40
CA ALA A 480 22.69 -23.47 12.76
C ALA A 480 22.91 -24.95 13.04
N SER A 481 24.16 -25.43 13.00
CA SER A 481 24.51 -26.85 13.22
C SER A 481 24.47 -27.30 14.69
N THR A 482 24.33 -26.35 15.64
CA THR A 482 24.38 -26.62 17.09
C THR A 482 23.04 -26.41 17.79
N LYS A 483 22.07 -25.77 17.14
CA LYS A 483 20.73 -25.57 17.68
C LYS A 483 19.94 -26.88 17.64
N LYS A 484 19.34 -27.26 18.77
CA LYS A 484 18.42 -28.39 18.90
C LYS A 484 17.00 -27.88 19.19
N GLY A 485 15.99 -28.51 18.60
CA GLY A 485 14.58 -28.14 18.76
C GLY A 485 14.00 -27.43 17.53
N GLU A 486 12.73 -27.03 17.63
CA GLU A 486 12.04 -26.30 16.56
C GLU A 486 12.70 -24.95 16.28
N PRO A 487 12.79 -24.53 15.00
CA PRO A 487 13.37 -23.24 14.65
C PRO A 487 12.54 -22.11 15.26
N THR A 488 13.22 -21.09 15.79
CA THR A 488 12.54 -19.87 16.25
C THR A 488 12.06 -19.04 15.05
N LYS A 489 11.21 -18.02 15.27
CA LYS A 489 10.82 -17.07 14.21
C LYS A 489 12.06 -16.44 13.53
N ALA A 490 13.03 -16.02 14.33
CA ALA A 490 14.27 -15.43 13.83
C ALA A 490 15.13 -16.43 13.02
N ASP A 491 15.08 -17.72 13.36
CA ASP A 491 15.76 -18.77 12.61
C ASP A 491 15.12 -18.99 11.24
N ARG A 492 13.79 -19.04 11.18
CA ARG A 492 13.03 -19.15 9.92
C ARG A 492 13.32 -17.97 9.00
N GLU A 493 13.30 -16.75 9.53
CA GLU A 493 13.58 -15.52 8.78
C GLU A 493 15.02 -15.49 8.24
N ALA A 494 16.02 -15.79 9.09
CA ALA A 494 17.42 -15.80 8.68
C ALA A 494 17.69 -16.88 7.62
N PHE A 495 17.12 -18.08 7.80
CA PHE A 495 17.24 -19.17 6.86
C PHE A 495 16.61 -18.85 5.50
N LEU A 496 15.37 -18.34 5.49
CA LEU A 496 14.68 -17.96 4.25
C LEU A 496 15.44 -16.88 3.49
N ALA A 497 15.92 -15.85 4.18
CA ALA A 497 16.72 -14.79 3.57
C ALA A 497 18.00 -15.33 2.92
N LEU A 498 18.73 -16.21 3.64
CA LEU A 498 19.97 -16.81 3.12
C LEU A 498 19.73 -17.76 1.96
N LEU A 499 18.70 -18.61 2.05
CA LEU A 499 18.35 -19.54 0.98
C LEU A 499 17.98 -18.76 -0.28
N ASN A 500 17.20 -17.70 -0.12
CA ASN A 500 16.78 -16.82 -1.21
C ASN A 500 17.96 -16.07 -1.86
N LEU A 501 18.92 -15.61 -1.06
CA LEU A 501 20.17 -15.06 -1.57
C LEU A 501 20.98 -16.11 -2.34
N ALA A 502 21.13 -17.32 -1.78
CA ALA A 502 21.95 -18.36 -2.39
C ALA A 502 21.43 -18.78 -3.78
N ILE A 503 20.12 -18.94 -3.96
CA ILE A 503 19.52 -19.39 -5.23
C ILE A 503 19.60 -18.35 -6.37
N GLN A 504 19.87 -17.08 -6.07
CA GLN A 504 19.91 -16.01 -7.08
C GLN A 504 21.33 -15.69 -7.55
N TYR A 505 22.34 -16.09 -6.78
CA TYR A 505 23.72 -15.62 -6.94
C TYR A 505 24.61 -16.64 -7.61
N ASP A 506 24.55 -17.90 -7.16
CA ASP A 506 25.39 -18.98 -7.65
C ASP A 506 24.56 -20.23 -7.94
N PRO A 507 25.00 -21.10 -8.85
CA PRO A 507 24.43 -22.44 -8.96
C PRO A 507 24.57 -23.14 -7.61
N LEU A 508 23.43 -23.60 -7.08
CA LEU A 508 23.39 -24.48 -5.92
C LEU A 508 23.96 -25.86 -6.28
N TYR A 509 23.86 -26.25 -7.55
CA TYR A 509 24.37 -27.51 -8.06
C TYR A 509 25.88 -27.63 -7.83
N ASP A 510 26.28 -28.76 -7.22
CA ASP A 510 27.66 -29.17 -7.03
C ASP A 510 27.82 -30.61 -7.51
N GLU A 511 28.61 -30.83 -8.56
CA GLU A 511 28.74 -32.16 -9.20
C GLU A 511 29.25 -33.21 -8.21
N ALA A 512 30.22 -32.86 -7.36
CA ALA A 512 30.81 -33.80 -6.40
C ALA A 512 29.82 -34.24 -5.30
N SER A 513 28.91 -33.34 -4.91
CA SER A 513 27.98 -33.57 -3.80
C SER A 513 26.61 -34.10 -4.26
N MET A 514 26.19 -33.74 -5.47
CA MET A 514 24.84 -33.97 -5.98
C MET A 514 24.81 -34.94 -7.17
N GLY A 515 25.76 -34.86 -8.11
CA GLY A 515 25.99 -35.85 -9.18
C GLY A 515 24.73 -36.56 -9.71
N GLU A 516 24.74 -37.89 -9.68
CA GLU A 516 23.64 -38.75 -10.16
C GLU A 516 22.34 -38.67 -9.32
N LYS A 517 22.35 -38.04 -8.15
CA LYS A 517 21.14 -37.81 -7.34
C LYS A 517 20.21 -36.76 -7.94
N VAL A 518 20.69 -36.05 -8.96
CA VAL A 518 19.97 -35.01 -9.68
C VAL A 518 19.85 -35.41 -11.15
N SER A 519 18.69 -35.12 -11.73
CA SER A 519 18.31 -35.50 -13.08
C SER A 519 19.31 -35.02 -14.11
N LYS A 520 19.49 -35.82 -15.15
CA LYS A 520 20.40 -35.50 -16.27
C LYS A 520 20.08 -34.12 -16.87
N ARG A 521 18.80 -33.74 -16.93
CA ARG A 521 18.36 -32.41 -17.38
C ARG A 521 19.00 -31.29 -16.56
N LEU A 522 18.86 -31.31 -15.24
CA LEU A 522 19.41 -30.23 -14.40
C LEU A 522 20.93 -30.21 -14.39
N ARG A 523 21.58 -31.38 -14.48
CA ARG A 523 23.04 -31.46 -14.66
C ARG A 523 23.49 -30.80 -15.95
N ASP A 524 22.79 -31.07 -17.05
CA ASP A 524 23.11 -30.48 -18.35
C ASP A 524 22.78 -28.99 -18.40
N ASP A 525 21.74 -28.53 -17.70
CA ASP A 525 21.42 -27.11 -17.54
C ASP A 525 22.44 -26.38 -16.67
N ALA A 526 22.94 -27.00 -15.61
CA ALA A 526 24.01 -26.45 -14.78
C ALA A 526 25.33 -26.26 -15.55
N LYS A 527 25.69 -27.21 -16.44
CA LYS A 527 26.87 -27.09 -17.32
C LYS A 527 26.83 -25.87 -18.25
N LYS A 528 25.63 -25.38 -18.59
CA LYS A 528 25.44 -24.17 -19.42
C LYS A 528 25.77 -22.86 -18.68
N LYS A 529 26.08 -22.92 -17.37
CA LYS A 529 26.40 -21.77 -16.51
C LYS A 529 25.34 -20.66 -16.63
N PRO A 530 24.06 -20.98 -16.35
CA PRO A 530 22.99 -20.02 -16.52
C PRO A 530 23.15 -18.81 -15.59
N LYS A 531 22.55 -17.68 -15.97
CA LYS A 531 22.54 -16.43 -15.21
C LYS A 531 21.12 -15.85 -15.19
N GLY A 532 20.84 -14.96 -14.24
CA GLY A 532 19.54 -14.31 -14.10
C GLY A 532 18.41 -15.32 -13.95
N ASP A 533 17.30 -15.12 -14.67
CA ASP A 533 16.11 -15.96 -14.55
C ASP A 533 16.36 -17.45 -14.85
N LYS A 534 17.32 -17.77 -15.73
CA LYS A 534 17.70 -19.16 -16.02
C LYS A 534 18.43 -19.84 -14.87
N LEU A 535 19.23 -19.06 -14.11
CA LEU A 535 19.91 -19.57 -12.91
C LEU A 535 18.91 -19.83 -11.81
N LEU A 536 17.96 -18.91 -11.67
CA LEU A 536 16.88 -19.01 -10.71
C LEU A 536 16.02 -20.25 -10.98
N ALA A 537 15.61 -20.48 -12.24
CA ALA A 537 14.87 -21.67 -12.65
C ALA A 537 15.63 -22.98 -12.35
N LEU A 538 16.94 -23.02 -12.67
CA LEU A 538 17.80 -24.16 -12.36
C LEU A 538 17.81 -24.46 -10.84
N ASN A 539 18.02 -23.44 -10.02
CA ASN A 539 18.12 -23.61 -8.57
C ASN A 539 16.77 -23.97 -7.93
N ARG A 540 15.64 -23.45 -8.44
CA ARG A 540 14.29 -23.88 -8.03
C ARG A 540 14.07 -25.36 -8.32
N ALA A 541 14.38 -25.78 -9.54
CA ALA A 541 14.22 -27.17 -9.96
C ALA A 541 15.11 -28.12 -9.17
N LEU A 542 16.33 -27.69 -8.84
CA LEU A 542 17.24 -28.45 -7.99
C LEU A 542 16.68 -28.65 -6.57
N LEU A 543 16.15 -27.59 -5.95
CA LEU A 543 15.56 -27.69 -4.61
C LEU A 543 14.33 -28.60 -4.61
N ALA A 544 13.48 -28.52 -5.63
CA ALA A 544 12.32 -29.41 -5.76
C ALA A 544 12.70 -30.88 -5.96
N GLU A 545 13.79 -31.17 -6.67
CA GLU A 545 14.26 -32.54 -6.87
C GLU A 545 14.93 -33.11 -5.61
N LEU A 546 15.67 -32.28 -4.87
CA LEU A 546 16.35 -32.71 -3.64
C LEU A 546 15.42 -32.79 -2.42
N PHE A 547 14.38 -31.95 -2.37
CA PHE A 547 13.49 -31.80 -1.21
C PHE A 547 12.00 -31.83 -1.62
N PRO A 548 11.51 -32.91 -2.26
CA PRO A 548 10.16 -32.95 -2.85
C PRO A 548 9.01 -32.88 -1.82
N GLU A 549 9.29 -33.24 -0.57
CA GLU A 549 8.33 -33.16 0.54
C GLU A 549 8.24 -31.74 1.12
N GLU A 550 9.35 -31.01 1.09
CA GLU A 550 9.43 -29.65 1.65
C GLU A 550 9.13 -28.55 0.63
N VAL A 551 9.33 -28.84 -0.65
CA VAL A 551 9.23 -27.90 -1.76
C VAL A 551 8.07 -28.28 -2.67
N ASN A 552 7.33 -27.28 -3.17
CA ASN A 552 6.33 -27.54 -4.19
C ASN A 552 6.97 -27.77 -5.58
N PRO A 553 6.93 -28.99 -6.13
CA PRO A 553 7.56 -29.30 -7.41
C PRO A 553 6.87 -28.64 -8.61
N ASP A 554 5.64 -28.15 -8.45
CA ASP A 554 4.91 -27.49 -9.54
C ASP A 554 5.43 -26.09 -9.83
N ASP A 555 6.15 -25.47 -8.88
CA ASP A 555 6.78 -24.15 -9.05
C ASP A 555 8.19 -24.23 -9.66
N ALA A 556 8.74 -25.45 -9.74
CA ALA A 556 10.06 -25.78 -10.26
C ALA A 556 10.06 -26.15 -11.75
N ARG A 557 8.88 -26.33 -12.36
CA ARG A 557 8.76 -26.64 -13.79
C ARG A 557 8.77 -25.33 -14.58
N ASP A 558 9.69 -25.20 -15.54
CA ASP A 558 9.76 -24.09 -16.50
C ASP A 558 8.35 -23.66 -16.94
N ARG A 559 7.93 -22.46 -16.51
CA ARG A 559 6.88 -21.67 -17.14
C ARG A 559 7.54 -20.64 -18.04
#